data_AF-A0A286CAX9-F1
#
_entry.id   AF-A0A286CAX9-F1
#
_cell.length_a   1.000
_cell.length_b   1.000
_cell.length_c   1.000
_cell.angle_alpha   90.00
_cell.angle_beta   90.00
_cell.angle_gamma   90.00
#
_symmetry.space_group_name_H-M   'P 1'
#
loop_
_entity.id
_entity.type
_entity.pdbx_description
1 polymer ?
#
loop_
_entity_poly.entity_id
_entity_poly.type
_entity_poly.pdbx_seq_one_letter_code
_entity_poly.pdbx_strand_id
1 'polypeptide(L)'
;MARPLSRRSLLQAATAAAAVPALSQAATGRASAAPAADAAAAAEVPSAWTVRPFGLEDVRLGQGVFADKRKLMLDHARGYDVHRLLQVFRANAGLSTGGAVAPGGWEGLDGEANGNLRGHYTGHFLTMLAQAYRGTKEQVFADRIATMVGALTEVRAALRRDPVVLSVAGRFGSAADQVRGSYQYVDLPAAVLGGASAVTLSVWVRPTHDAAWARIFDFGNGTDRYLYLAARNQAGVPRFAVTTSGAGGEQGLDGTAALPLNQWSHLAVTIAGGTGTLYVNGTAVARNTAMSLTPAALGTLKNNWLGRSNYSADPVFAGAFEEFNVFSRALTAAEITELHSHRAADASTGRGDLASYAFDETAGGTFADASGRGLAATLRRTWGGPSHPGFLATYPETQFIDLESRTTSDYTKVWAPYYTAHKILRGLLDAYTATDDDRALDLASGMCDWMYSRLSKLPEATLQRMWGSSPAASSAASSRPSAICTRSPARPNTSRWPSCSTWTG
;
A
#
# COMPACT_ATOMS: atom_id res chain seq x y z
N MET A 1 12.10 -42.04 32.71
CA MET A 1 12.54 -40.75 33.28
C MET A 1 13.82 -40.32 32.57
N ALA A 2 13.77 -39.22 31.83
CA ALA A 2 14.93 -38.44 31.41
C ALA A 2 14.49 -36.97 31.40
N ARG A 3 15.16 -36.11 32.16
CA ARG A 3 14.82 -34.68 32.34
C ARG A 3 15.37 -33.85 31.18
N PRO A 4 14.65 -32.80 30.72
CA PRO A 4 15.12 -31.91 29.65
C PRO A 4 16.15 -30.90 30.18
N LEU A 5 17.19 -30.66 29.39
CA LEU A 5 18.23 -29.66 29.67
C LEU A 5 17.69 -28.23 29.44
N SER A 6 17.90 -27.34 30.40
CA SER A 6 17.42 -25.95 30.37
C SER A 6 18.40 -25.02 29.66
N ARG A 7 17.86 -23.96 29.04
CA ARG A 7 18.57 -22.89 28.30
C ARG A 7 19.67 -22.15 29.09
N ARG A 8 19.86 -22.40 30.40
CA ARG A 8 20.90 -21.77 31.23
C ARG A 8 22.28 -22.40 31.09
N SER A 9 22.40 -23.64 30.59
CA SER A 9 23.68 -24.34 30.46
C SER A 9 24.49 -23.94 29.20
N LEU A 10 23.87 -23.23 28.25
CA LEU A 10 24.50 -22.82 26.99
C LEU A 10 25.22 -21.46 27.06
N LEU A 11 25.11 -20.73 28.17
CA LEU A 11 25.63 -19.36 28.31
C LEU A 11 26.85 -19.21 29.24
N GLN A 12 27.40 -20.30 29.77
CA GLN A 12 28.55 -20.24 30.70
C GLN A 12 29.91 -20.64 30.08
N ALA A 13 29.99 -20.87 28.77
CA ALA A 13 31.23 -21.31 28.11
C ALA A 13 31.89 -20.25 27.20
N ALA A 14 31.58 -18.96 27.36
CA ALA A 14 32.12 -17.94 26.44
C ALA A 14 32.44 -16.60 27.10
N THR A 15 33.26 -16.57 28.16
CA THR A 15 34.03 -15.38 28.55
C THR A 15 35.23 -15.76 29.42
N ALA A 16 36.43 -15.84 28.84
CA ALA A 16 37.70 -15.35 29.41
C ALA A 16 38.91 -15.93 28.65
N ALA A 17 39.47 -15.15 27.72
CA ALA A 17 40.92 -14.94 27.58
C ALA A 17 41.16 -13.88 26.49
N ALA A 18 41.68 -12.72 26.91
CA ALA A 18 42.06 -11.61 26.07
C ALA A 18 43.52 -11.74 25.60
N ALA A 19 43.78 -11.18 24.41
CA ALA A 19 45.01 -10.55 23.90
C ALA A 19 46.30 -11.39 23.75
N VAL A 20 46.70 -11.60 22.48
CA VAL A 20 47.98 -11.22 21.81
C VAL A 20 47.77 -11.55 20.31
N PRO A 21 48.22 -10.72 19.34
CA PRO A 21 47.73 -10.76 17.97
C PRO A 21 48.39 -11.89 17.18
N ALA A 22 47.67 -13.00 17.03
CA ALA A 22 48.01 -14.01 16.05
C ALA A 22 47.45 -13.57 14.69
N LEU A 23 48.36 -13.13 13.80
CA LEU A 23 48.16 -13.06 12.36
C LEU A 23 47.62 -14.42 11.87
N SER A 24 46.30 -14.54 11.87
CA SER A 24 45.61 -15.62 11.18
C SER A 24 45.48 -15.13 9.75
N GLN A 25 46.32 -15.69 8.88
CA GLN A 25 46.12 -15.66 7.44
C GLN A 25 44.73 -16.22 7.19
N ALA A 26 43.72 -15.34 7.11
CA ALA A 26 42.50 -15.65 6.42
C ALA A 26 42.95 -16.00 5.00
N ALA A 27 42.83 -17.28 4.66
CA ALA A 27 43.03 -17.77 3.32
C ALA A 27 42.18 -16.89 2.41
N THR A 28 42.85 -15.95 1.74
CA THR A 28 42.39 -15.37 0.50
C THR A 28 42.37 -16.52 -0.48
N GLY A 29 41.33 -17.34 -0.38
CA GLY A 29 40.85 -18.13 -1.48
C GLY A 29 40.37 -17.15 -2.54
N ARG A 30 41.32 -16.46 -3.20
CA ARG A 30 41.21 -16.26 -4.63
C ARG A 30 40.88 -17.64 -5.13
N ALA A 31 39.66 -17.85 -5.60
CA ALA A 31 39.47 -18.82 -6.64
C ALA A 31 40.56 -18.47 -7.65
N SER A 32 41.63 -19.29 -7.69
CA SER A 32 42.55 -19.24 -8.80
C SER A 32 41.65 -19.34 -10.00
N ALA A 33 41.59 -18.28 -10.80
CA ALA A 33 41.04 -18.40 -12.13
C ALA A 33 41.64 -19.70 -12.67
N ALA A 34 40.78 -20.62 -13.13
CA ALA A 34 41.25 -21.72 -13.93
C ALA A 34 42.30 -21.12 -14.90
N PRO A 35 43.47 -21.75 -15.07
CA PRO A 35 44.45 -21.25 -16.03
C PRO A 35 43.66 -20.92 -17.27
N ALA A 36 43.77 -19.67 -17.75
CA ALA A 36 43.04 -19.22 -18.91
C ALA A 36 43.26 -20.31 -19.96
N ALA A 37 42.24 -21.14 -20.19
CA ALA A 37 42.29 -22.10 -21.27
C ALA A 37 42.59 -21.20 -22.46
N ASP A 38 43.74 -21.43 -23.10
CA ASP A 38 44.20 -20.67 -24.27
C ASP A 38 42.96 -20.25 -25.00
N ALA A 39 42.68 -18.94 -24.98
CA ALA A 39 41.41 -18.40 -25.45
C ALA A 39 41.21 -19.02 -26.82
N ALA A 40 40.34 -20.04 -26.90
CA ALA A 40 40.25 -20.90 -28.06
C ALA A 40 40.01 -19.93 -29.19
N ALA A 41 41.02 -19.80 -30.09
CA ALA A 41 41.14 -18.69 -31.01
C ALA A 41 39.75 -18.39 -31.53
N ALA A 42 39.17 -17.26 -31.11
CA ALA A 42 37.76 -16.99 -31.29
C ALA A 42 37.48 -17.24 -32.77
N ALA A 43 36.77 -18.33 -33.07
CA ALA A 43 36.66 -18.81 -34.44
C ALA A 43 36.17 -17.62 -35.28
N GLU A 44 36.90 -17.26 -36.33
CA GLU A 44 36.54 -16.13 -37.18
C GLU A 44 35.10 -16.32 -37.61
N VAL A 45 34.19 -15.52 -37.05
CA VAL A 45 32.78 -15.56 -37.41
C VAL A 45 32.74 -15.08 -38.85
N PRO A 46 32.36 -15.93 -39.83
CA PRO A 46 32.42 -15.54 -41.22
C PRO A 46 31.55 -14.30 -41.44
N SER A 47 32.04 -13.32 -42.20
CA SER A 47 31.29 -12.08 -42.52
C SER A 47 29.97 -12.35 -43.26
N ALA A 48 29.78 -13.57 -43.76
CA ALA A 48 28.54 -14.06 -44.38
C ALA A 48 27.49 -14.55 -43.38
N TRP A 49 27.82 -14.73 -42.09
CA TRP A 49 26.87 -15.17 -41.09
C TRP A 49 25.95 -14.02 -40.67
N THR A 50 24.64 -14.26 -40.75
CA THR A 50 23.63 -13.31 -40.28
C THR A 50 22.96 -13.87 -39.04
N VAL A 51 23.02 -13.13 -37.93
CA VAL A 51 22.30 -13.47 -36.70
C VAL A 51 20.81 -13.25 -36.95
N ARG A 52 20.01 -14.30 -36.72
CA ARG A 52 18.54 -14.24 -36.81
C ARG A 52 17.93 -14.58 -35.45
N PRO A 53 16.93 -13.82 -34.98
CA PRO A 53 16.21 -14.20 -33.77
C PRO A 53 15.40 -15.48 -34.03
N PHE A 54 15.23 -16.30 -33.00
CA PHE A 54 14.32 -17.44 -32.99
C PHE A 54 13.35 -17.31 -31.82
N GLY A 55 12.15 -17.87 -31.96
CA GLY A 55 11.11 -17.91 -30.95
C GLY A 55 11.27 -19.06 -29.96
N LEU A 56 10.47 -19.05 -28.89
CA LEU A 56 10.42 -20.17 -27.95
C LEU A 56 9.81 -21.44 -28.58
N GLU A 57 8.99 -21.25 -29.60
CA GLU A 57 8.41 -22.28 -30.46
C GLU A 57 9.45 -22.98 -31.35
N ASP A 58 10.59 -22.35 -31.62
CA ASP A 58 11.65 -22.88 -32.48
C ASP A 58 12.64 -23.77 -31.69
N VAL A 59 12.49 -23.84 -30.36
CA VAL A 59 13.41 -24.56 -29.47
C VAL A 59 12.69 -25.65 -28.70
N ARG A 60 13.23 -26.88 -28.78
CA ARG A 60 12.78 -28.00 -27.98
C ARG A 60 13.89 -28.47 -27.04
N LEU A 61 13.57 -28.58 -25.75
CA LEU A 61 14.47 -29.20 -24.78
C LEU A 61 14.37 -30.73 -24.88
N GLY A 62 15.51 -31.39 -24.99
CA GLY A 62 15.65 -32.82 -24.77
C GLY A 62 15.50 -33.18 -23.29
N GLN A 63 15.48 -34.48 -22.98
CA GLN A 63 15.47 -34.96 -21.59
C GLN A 63 16.69 -34.44 -20.82
N GLY A 64 16.49 -34.03 -19.57
CA GLY A 64 17.57 -33.56 -18.69
C GLY A 64 17.17 -32.40 -17.79
N VAL A 65 18.14 -31.90 -17.02
CA VAL A 65 17.90 -30.92 -15.95
C VAL A 65 17.12 -29.68 -16.41
N PHE A 66 17.36 -29.17 -17.63
CA PHE A 66 16.63 -28.01 -18.14
C PHE A 66 15.16 -28.31 -18.46
N ALA A 67 14.86 -29.51 -18.96
CA ALA A 67 13.48 -29.94 -19.17
C ALA A 67 12.75 -30.11 -17.83
N ASP A 68 13.42 -30.67 -16.82
CA ASP A 68 12.85 -30.82 -15.47
C ASP A 68 12.56 -29.46 -14.82
N LYS A 69 13.51 -28.51 -14.91
CA LYS A 69 13.30 -27.15 -14.40
C LYS A 69 12.20 -26.41 -15.18
N ARG A 70 12.14 -26.55 -16.50
CA ARG A 70 11.03 -25.99 -17.30
C ARG A 70 9.69 -26.57 -16.85
N LYS A 71 9.61 -27.89 -16.63
CA LYS A 71 8.39 -28.53 -16.13
C LYS A 71 7.94 -27.94 -14.80
N LEU A 72 8.86 -27.77 -13.84
CA LEU A 72 8.54 -27.14 -12.54
C LEU A 72 8.00 -25.71 -12.72
N MET A 73 8.59 -24.91 -13.60
CA MET A 73 8.11 -23.55 -13.88
C MET A 73 6.72 -23.54 -14.51
N LEU A 74 6.43 -24.46 -15.45
CA LEU A 74 5.11 -24.58 -16.07
C LEU A 74 4.07 -25.04 -15.05
N ASP A 75 4.41 -25.99 -14.18
CA ASP A 75 3.51 -26.47 -13.12
C ASP A 75 3.20 -25.35 -12.12
N HIS A 76 4.20 -24.54 -11.74
CA HIS A 76 4.00 -23.32 -10.95
C HIS A 76 3.09 -22.32 -11.66
N ALA A 77 3.34 -22.03 -12.94
CA ALA A 77 2.53 -21.12 -13.75
C ALA A 77 1.06 -21.57 -13.85
N ARG A 78 0.81 -22.88 -13.92
CA ARG A 78 -0.55 -23.46 -13.92
C ARG A 78 -1.21 -23.45 -12.56
N GLY A 79 -0.46 -23.60 -11.47
CA GLY A 79 -1.02 -23.77 -10.12
C GLY A 79 -1.14 -22.48 -9.31
N TYR A 80 -0.34 -21.46 -9.62
CA TYR A 80 -0.28 -20.25 -8.81
C TYR A 80 -1.55 -19.40 -8.93
N ASP A 81 -2.09 -18.94 -7.81
CA ASP A 81 -3.28 -18.08 -7.79
C ASP A 81 -2.92 -16.64 -8.19
N VAL A 82 -3.39 -16.21 -9.36
CA VAL A 82 -3.14 -14.87 -9.90
C VAL A 82 -3.86 -13.77 -9.11
N HIS A 83 -4.93 -14.09 -8.37
CA HIS A 83 -5.62 -13.10 -7.54
C HIS A 83 -4.76 -12.61 -6.38
N ARG A 84 -3.79 -13.42 -5.92
CA ARG A 84 -2.78 -12.97 -4.95
C ARG A 84 -1.95 -11.82 -5.50
N LEU A 85 -1.52 -11.90 -6.75
CA LEU A 85 -0.75 -10.84 -7.43
C LEU A 85 -1.60 -9.58 -7.62
N LEU A 86 -2.86 -9.76 -7.99
CA LEU A 86 -3.80 -8.67 -8.24
C LEU A 86 -4.26 -7.96 -6.95
N GLN A 87 -4.16 -8.63 -5.79
CA GLN A 87 -4.60 -8.11 -4.50
C GLN A 87 -4.04 -6.70 -4.22
N VAL A 88 -2.73 -6.49 -4.41
CA VAL A 88 -2.06 -5.22 -4.10
C VAL A 88 -2.41 -4.09 -5.08
N PHE A 89 -2.72 -4.43 -6.33
CA PHE A 89 -3.22 -3.48 -7.32
C PHE A 89 -4.65 -3.04 -6.99
N ARG A 90 -5.51 -4.01 -6.66
CA ARG A 90 -6.90 -3.74 -6.27
C ARG A 90 -6.97 -2.93 -4.99
N ALA A 91 -6.15 -3.27 -3.99
CA ALA A 91 -6.01 -2.51 -2.76
C ALA A 91 -5.66 -1.05 -3.05
N ASN A 92 -4.59 -0.77 -3.81
CA ASN A 92 -4.18 0.60 -4.16
C ASN A 92 -5.27 1.38 -4.89
N ALA A 93 -6.05 0.71 -5.76
CA ALA A 93 -7.16 1.34 -6.46
C ALA A 93 -8.42 1.58 -5.59
N GLY A 94 -8.49 0.99 -4.39
CA GLY A 94 -9.68 0.99 -3.55
C GLY A 94 -10.77 0.05 -4.05
N LEU A 95 -10.39 -1.06 -4.69
CA LEU A 95 -11.30 -2.09 -5.16
C LEU A 95 -11.33 -3.27 -4.18
N SER A 96 -12.46 -3.99 -4.14
CA SER A 96 -12.56 -5.25 -3.40
C SER A 96 -11.47 -6.22 -3.85
N THR A 97 -10.75 -6.80 -2.89
CA THR A 97 -9.70 -7.81 -3.15
C THR A 97 -10.25 -9.22 -3.30
N GLY A 98 -11.57 -9.41 -3.13
CA GLY A 98 -12.21 -10.74 -3.16
C GLY A 98 -11.70 -11.68 -2.06
N GLY A 99 -11.15 -11.15 -0.97
CA GLY A 99 -10.53 -11.95 0.09
C GLY A 99 -9.15 -12.51 -0.26
N ALA A 100 -8.60 -12.16 -1.42
CA ALA A 100 -7.25 -12.57 -1.80
C ALA A 100 -6.21 -12.02 -0.82
N VAL A 101 -5.14 -12.79 -0.63
CA VAL A 101 -3.99 -12.43 0.22
C VAL A 101 -2.77 -12.25 -0.67
N ALA A 102 -2.02 -11.17 -0.47
CA ALA A 102 -0.80 -10.90 -1.21
C ALA A 102 0.20 -12.09 -1.12
N PRO A 103 1.13 -12.25 -2.07
CA PRO A 103 2.17 -13.27 -2.01
C PRO A 103 3.03 -13.21 -0.73
N GLY A 104 3.15 -12.03 -0.12
CA GLY A 104 4.09 -11.76 0.97
C GLY A 104 5.46 -11.31 0.45
N GLY A 105 6.47 -11.27 1.32
CA GLY A 105 7.82 -10.80 0.97
C GLY A 105 7.78 -9.42 0.31
N TRP A 106 8.54 -9.22 -0.76
CA TRP A 106 8.57 -7.97 -1.54
C TRP A 106 7.21 -7.51 -2.11
N GLU A 107 6.22 -8.41 -2.19
CA GLU A 107 4.86 -8.12 -2.65
C GLU A 107 3.88 -7.80 -1.49
N GLY A 108 4.31 -7.90 -0.24
CA GLY A 108 3.48 -7.56 0.93
C GLY A 108 3.42 -6.07 1.20
N LEU A 109 2.41 -5.61 1.96
CA LEU A 109 2.33 -4.21 2.39
C LEU A 109 3.35 -3.87 3.50
N ASP A 110 3.74 -4.84 4.34
CA ASP A 110 4.83 -4.71 5.35
C ASP A 110 5.97 -5.71 5.13
N GLY A 111 6.08 -6.27 3.92
CA GLY A 111 7.13 -7.24 3.65
C GLY A 111 8.49 -6.57 3.43
N GLU A 112 9.45 -7.32 2.89
CA GLU A 112 10.81 -6.82 2.64
C GLU A 112 10.82 -5.47 1.87
N ALA A 113 11.71 -4.56 2.27
CA ALA A 113 11.71 -3.12 1.94
C ALA A 113 10.34 -2.42 2.02
N ASN A 114 9.55 -2.76 3.04
CA ASN A 114 8.24 -2.15 3.31
C ASN A 114 7.28 -2.25 2.11
N GLY A 115 7.49 -3.27 1.28
CA GLY A 115 6.79 -3.49 0.03
C GLY A 115 6.95 -2.38 -1.03
N ASN A 116 8.05 -1.63 -0.99
CA ASN A 116 8.39 -0.67 -2.05
C ASN A 116 8.82 -1.34 -3.38
N LEU A 117 8.76 -2.69 -3.45
CA LEU A 117 8.91 -3.47 -4.68
C LEU A 117 7.61 -4.14 -5.15
N ARG A 118 6.46 -3.88 -4.52
CA ARG A 118 5.18 -4.45 -4.97
C ARG A 118 4.95 -4.23 -6.46
N GLY A 119 4.38 -5.23 -7.12
CA GLY A 119 4.12 -5.26 -8.56
C GLY A 119 5.28 -5.78 -9.42
N HIS A 120 6.53 -5.82 -8.91
CA HIS A 120 7.67 -6.32 -9.70
C HIS A 120 7.50 -7.80 -10.08
N TYR A 121 7.07 -8.64 -9.14
CA TYR A 121 6.87 -10.07 -9.36
C TYR A 121 5.67 -10.29 -10.28
N THR A 122 4.64 -9.46 -10.16
CA THR A 122 3.47 -9.51 -11.06
C THR A 122 3.88 -9.30 -12.53
N GLY A 123 4.76 -8.32 -12.79
CA GLY A 123 5.31 -8.10 -14.12
C GLY A 123 6.11 -9.31 -14.64
N HIS A 124 7.00 -9.86 -13.81
CA HIS A 124 7.75 -11.08 -14.14
C HIS A 124 6.84 -12.29 -14.37
N PHE A 125 5.77 -12.43 -13.59
CA PHE A 125 4.82 -13.52 -13.69
C PHE A 125 4.02 -13.45 -15.00
N LEU A 126 3.61 -12.25 -15.43
CA LEU A 126 3.01 -12.04 -16.74
C LEU A 126 3.95 -12.47 -17.88
N THR A 127 5.23 -12.08 -17.83
CA THR A 127 6.24 -12.55 -18.80
C THR A 127 6.36 -14.08 -18.77
N MET A 128 6.37 -14.70 -17.59
CA MET A 128 6.44 -16.16 -17.46
C MET A 128 5.22 -16.84 -18.10
N LEU A 129 4.00 -16.34 -17.86
CA LEU A 129 2.79 -16.85 -18.49
C LEU A 129 2.84 -16.70 -20.02
N ALA A 130 3.28 -15.55 -20.52
CA ALA A 130 3.41 -15.28 -21.95
C ALA A 130 4.41 -16.24 -22.63
N GLN A 131 5.57 -16.45 -21.99
CA GLN A 131 6.57 -17.42 -22.46
C GLN A 131 6.06 -18.87 -22.39
N ALA A 132 5.34 -19.22 -21.32
CA ALA A 132 4.71 -20.53 -21.16
C ALA A 132 3.69 -20.78 -22.27
N TYR A 133 2.81 -19.80 -22.55
CA TYR A 133 1.83 -19.90 -23.64
C TYR A 133 2.51 -20.03 -25.00
N ARG A 134 3.51 -19.19 -25.32
CA ARG A 134 4.21 -19.30 -26.62
C ARG A 134 4.90 -20.65 -26.82
N GLY A 135 5.55 -21.17 -25.77
CA GLY A 135 6.32 -22.40 -25.86
C GLY A 135 5.51 -23.70 -25.68
N THR A 136 4.23 -23.64 -25.30
CA THR A 136 3.40 -24.84 -25.08
C THR A 136 2.06 -24.81 -25.82
N LYS A 137 1.55 -23.60 -26.11
CA LYS A 137 0.21 -23.33 -26.64
C LYS A 137 -0.93 -23.85 -25.75
N GLU A 138 -0.67 -24.09 -24.46
CA GLU A 138 -1.71 -24.51 -23.53
C GLU A 138 -2.62 -23.33 -23.13
N GLN A 139 -3.92 -23.50 -23.35
CA GLN A 139 -4.93 -22.45 -23.16
C GLN A 139 -4.96 -21.87 -21.74
N VAL A 140 -4.67 -22.68 -20.72
CA VAL A 140 -4.63 -22.25 -19.31
C VAL A 140 -3.73 -21.03 -19.08
N PHE A 141 -2.65 -20.88 -19.85
CA PHE A 141 -1.77 -19.72 -19.72
C PHE A 141 -2.39 -18.45 -20.34
N ALA A 142 -3.05 -18.58 -21.49
CA ALA A 142 -3.77 -17.47 -22.12
C ALA A 142 -4.94 -17.00 -21.24
N ASP A 143 -5.71 -17.92 -20.65
CA ASP A 143 -6.83 -17.57 -19.77
C ASP A 143 -6.36 -16.82 -18.51
N ARG A 144 -5.21 -17.22 -17.95
CA ARG A 144 -4.57 -16.53 -16.81
C ARG A 144 -4.07 -15.14 -17.19
N ILE A 145 -3.46 -14.99 -18.38
CA ILE A 145 -3.08 -13.67 -18.91
C ILE A 145 -4.31 -12.78 -19.05
N ALA A 146 -5.37 -13.28 -19.68
CA ALA A 146 -6.61 -12.53 -19.89
C ALA A 146 -7.27 -12.10 -18.57
N THR A 147 -7.21 -12.96 -17.54
CA THR A 147 -7.67 -12.65 -16.18
C THR A 147 -6.87 -11.51 -15.56
N MET A 148 -5.54 -11.58 -15.63
CA MET A 148 -4.66 -10.54 -15.08
C MET A 148 -4.81 -9.22 -15.82
N VAL A 149 -4.81 -9.24 -17.15
CA VAL A 149 -4.99 -8.05 -17.99
C VAL A 149 -6.35 -7.40 -17.72
N GLY A 150 -7.43 -8.17 -17.69
CA GLY A 150 -8.77 -7.64 -17.37
C GLY A 150 -8.83 -6.96 -16.00
N ALA A 151 -8.27 -7.59 -14.96
CA ALA A 151 -8.23 -7.01 -13.63
C ALA A 151 -7.35 -5.74 -13.56
N LEU A 152 -6.23 -5.69 -14.28
CA LEU A 152 -5.39 -4.49 -14.35
C LEU A 152 -6.08 -3.34 -15.11
N THR A 153 -6.91 -3.64 -16.11
CA THR A 153 -7.77 -2.66 -16.78
C THR A 153 -8.77 -2.04 -15.80
N GLU A 154 -9.44 -2.87 -14.97
CA GLU A 154 -10.35 -2.38 -13.93
C GLU A 154 -9.63 -1.49 -12.91
N VAL A 155 -8.43 -1.91 -12.46
CA VAL A 155 -7.59 -1.16 -11.52
C VAL A 155 -7.25 0.21 -12.10
N ARG A 156 -6.76 0.27 -13.35
CA ARG A 156 -6.43 1.55 -13.99
C ARG A 156 -7.66 2.44 -14.14
N ALA A 157 -8.82 1.88 -14.48
CA ALA A 157 -10.07 2.64 -14.56
C ALA A 157 -10.48 3.22 -13.20
N ALA A 158 -10.33 2.47 -12.11
CA ALA A 158 -10.65 2.91 -10.75
C ALA A 158 -9.70 4.01 -10.23
N LEU A 159 -8.43 3.97 -10.60
CA LEU A 159 -7.44 5.01 -10.25
C LEU A 159 -7.75 6.37 -10.92
N ARG A 160 -8.48 6.36 -12.05
CA ARG A 160 -8.84 7.54 -12.86
C ARG A 160 -10.11 8.27 -12.42
N ARG A 161 -10.72 7.84 -11.31
CA ARG A 161 -11.93 8.46 -10.76
C ARG A 161 -11.81 8.61 -9.25
N ASP A 162 -12.71 9.38 -8.67
CA ASP A 162 -12.82 9.47 -7.21
C ASP A 162 -13.06 8.09 -6.58
N PRO A 163 -12.56 7.85 -5.36
CA PRO A 163 -12.72 6.57 -4.69
C PRO A 163 -14.20 6.28 -4.43
N VAL A 164 -14.55 5.00 -4.48
CA VAL A 164 -15.91 4.52 -4.23
C VAL A 164 -15.90 3.69 -2.95
N VAL A 165 -16.95 3.84 -2.14
CA VAL A 165 -17.13 3.08 -0.89
C VAL A 165 -17.18 1.59 -1.19
N LEU A 166 -16.44 0.83 -0.40
CA LEU A 166 -16.60 -0.62 -0.30
C LEU A 166 -17.47 -0.92 0.92
N SER A 167 -18.59 -1.62 0.70
CA SER A 167 -19.48 -2.02 1.79
C SER A 167 -19.15 -3.43 2.25
N VAL A 168 -19.16 -3.63 3.57
CA VAL A 168 -19.00 -4.92 4.26
C VAL A 168 -20.08 -5.08 5.30
N ALA A 169 -20.26 -6.30 5.82
CA ALA A 169 -21.16 -6.53 6.94
C ALA A 169 -20.72 -5.71 8.17
N GLY A 170 -21.64 -4.86 8.63
CA GLY A 170 -21.56 -4.05 9.84
C GLY A 170 -22.06 -4.80 11.07
N ARG A 171 -21.86 -4.19 12.23
CA ARG A 171 -22.48 -4.54 13.51
C ARG A 171 -24.01 -4.41 13.44
N PHE A 172 -24.52 -3.41 12.73
CA PHE A 172 -25.95 -3.10 12.64
C PHE A 172 -26.49 -3.11 11.19
N GLY A 173 -25.77 -3.73 10.26
CA GLY A 173 -26.17 -3.86 8.87
C GLY A 173 -24.97 -3.78 7.94
N SER A 174 -24.68 -2.58 7.46
CA SER A 174 -23.58 -2.26 6.57
C SER A 174 -22.54 -1.37 7.24
N ALA A 175 -21.31 -1.45 6.75
CA ALA A 175 -20.22 -0.58 7.16
C ALA A 175 -19.37 -0.22 5.96
N ALA A 176 -18.66 0.92 6.07
CA ALA A 176 -17.70 1.36 5.06
C ALA A 176 -16.31 0.77 5.35
N ASP A 177 -15.78 -0.01 4.42
CA ASP A 177 -14.47 -0.66 4.51
C ASP A 177 -13.38 0.18 3.85
N GLN A 178 -12.24 0.25 4.53
CA GLN A 178 -11.00 0.81 4.01
C GLN A 178 -9.97 -0.31 3.89
N VAL A 179 -9.88 -0.85 2.68
CA VAL A 179 -8.96 -1.94 2.36
C VAL A 179 -7.54 -1.48 2.64
N ARG A 180 -6.79 -2.34 3.33
CA ARG A 180 -5.39 -2.10 3.62
C ARG A 180 -4.59 -1.87 2.33
N GLY A 181 -3.86 -0.77 2.27
CA GLY A 181 -3.08 -0.39 1.09
C GLY A 181 -3.84 0.49 0.07
N SER A 182 -5.08 0.90 0.36
CA SER A 182 -5.83 1.86 -0.46
C SER A 182 -5.41 3.32 -0.28
N TYR A 183 -4.79 3.64 0.86
CA TYR A 183 -4.51 5.01 1.31
C TYR A 183 -5.71 5.93 1.19
N GLN A 184 -6.89 5.39 1.48
CA GLN A 184 -8.12 6.15 1.57
C GLN A 184 -8.30 6.71 2.98
N TYR A 185 -9.21 7.68 3.11
CA TYR A 185 -9.68 8.23 4.37
C TYR A 185 -11.01 8.96 4.15
N VAL A 186 -11.76 9.22 5.22
CA VAL A 186 -12.99 10.02 5.16
C VAL A 186 -12.66 11.45 5.57
N ASP A 187 -12.97 12.41 4.71
CA ASP A 187 -12.81 13.85 4.92
C ASP A 187 -14.13 14.45 5.42
N LEU A 188 -14.10 15.04 6.61
CA LEU A 188 -15.25 15.62 7.29
C LEU A 188 -15.22 17.16 7.13
N PRO A 189 -16.38 17.83 7.01
CA PRO A 189 -16.42 19.29 6.98
C PRO A 189 -15.87 19.94 8.26
N ALA A 190 -15.26 21.12 8.14
CA ALA A 190 -14.60 21.81 9.25
C ALA A 190 -15.49 22.14 10.47
N ALA A 191 -16.81 22.17 10.27
CA ALA A 191 -17.79 22.47 11.33
C ALA A 191 -18.19 21.24 12.18
N VAL A 192 -17.60 20.07 11.92
CA VAL A 192 -17.98 18.77 12.53
C VAL A 192 -17.94 18.77 14.06
N LEU A 193 -17.00 19.49 14.69
CA LEU A 193 -16.90 19.57 16.15
C LEU A 193 -17.69 20.73 16.79
N GLY A 194 -18.30 21.62 15.99
CA GLY A 194 -19.21 22.67 16.46
C GLY A 194 -18.66 23.69 17.47
N GLY A 195 -17.34 23.71 17.75
CA GLY A 195 -16.75 24.60 18.76
C GLY A 195 -17.20 24.32 20.19
N ALA A 196 -17.59 23.08 20.49
CA ALA A 196 -18.20 22.72 21.77
C ALA A 196 -17.20 22.72 22.95
N SER A 197 -17.66 23.16 24.13
CA SER A 197 -16.92 23.13 25.40
C SER A 197 -17.00 21.78 26.12
N ALA A 198 -17.89 20.91 25.66
CA ALA A 198 -17.96 19.50 26.00
C ALA A 198 -18.18 18.71 24.71
N VAL A 199 -17.73 17.46 24.67
CA VAL A 199 -17.94 16.62 23.48
C VAL A 199 -18.00 15.15 23.84
N THR A 200 -18.77 14.39 23.06
CA THR A 200 -18.60 12.94 22.95
C THR A 200 -18.35 12.56 21.50
N LEU A 201 -17.25 11.85 21.25
CA LEU A 201 -16.93 11.24 19.95
C LEU A 201 -17.13 9.74 20.09
N SER A 202 -18.06 9.14 19.35
CA SER A 202 -18.41 7.71 19.40
C SER A 202 -18.29 7.09 18.01
N VAL A 203 -17.74 5.88 17.92
CA VAL A 203 -17.53 5.18 16.64
C VAL A 203 -17.46 3.67 16.83
N TRP A 204 -17.97 2.91 15.86
CA TRP A 204 -17.66 1.50 15.70
C TRP A 204 -16.54 1.31 14.68
N VAL A 205 -15.55 0.49 15.03
CA VAL A 205 -14.45 0.14 14.12
C VAL A 205 -14.14 -1.35 14.13
N ARG A 206 -13.67 -1.84 12.99
CA ARG A 206 -13.17 -3.21 12.82
C ARG A 206 -11.77 -3.17 12.21
N PRO A 207 -10.69 -2.99 13.00
CA PRO A 207 -9.34 -2.91 12.47
C PRO A 207 -8.92 -4.24 11.84
N THR A 208 -8.30 -4.20 10.67
CA THR A 208 -7.77 -5.39 9.97
C THR A 208 -6.24 -5.49 10.05
N HIS A 209 -5.60 -4.47 10.62
CA HIS A 209 -4.15 -4.41 10.78
C HIS A 209 -3.74 -3.82 12.13
N ASP A 210 -2.54 -4.19 12.58
CA ASP A 210 -1.98 -3.85 13.87
C ASP A 210 -0.93 -2.74 13.84
N ALA A 211 -0.97 -1.88 12.84
CA ALA A 211 0.01 -0.81 12.73
C ALA A 211 -0.22 0.23 13.85
N ALA A 212 0.87 0.59 14.54
CA ALA A 212 0.82 1.65 15.54
C ALA A 212 0.48 3.00 14.88
N TRP A 213 -0.19 3.86 15.65
CA TRP A 213 -0.54 5.23 15.29
C TRP A 213 -1.53 5.40 14.13
N ALA A 214 -2.08 4.30 13.59
CA ALA A 214 -3.24 4.37 12.70
C ALA A 214 -4.42 5.09 13.40
N ARG A 215 -4.83 6.23 12.86
CA ARG A 215 -5.89 7.08 13.45
C ARG A 215 -7.26 6.55 13.07
N ILE A 216 -8.11 6.32 14.06
CA ILE A 216 -9.55 6.14 13.87
C ILE A 216 -10.14 7.48 13.42
N PHE A 217 -9.85 8.54 14.17
CA PHE A 217 -10.12 9.92 13.78
C PHE A 217 -8.96 10.85 14.18
N ASP A 218 -8.78 11.93 13.43
CA ASP A 218 -7.80 12.97 13.69
C ASP A 218 -8.35 14.31 13.21
N PHE A 219 -8.48 15.26 14.13
CA PHE A 219 -8.93 16.62 13.88
C PHE A 219 -7.80 17.56 14.25
N GLY A 220 -7.29 18.36 13.31
CA GLY A 220 -6.11 19.17 13.55
C GLY A 220 -5.81 20.25 12.53
N ASN A 221 -4.72 20.97 12.79
CA ASN A 221 -4.12 21.92 11.88
C ASN A 221 -2.61 21.65 11.83
N GLY A 222 -2.25 20.46 11.33
CA GLY A 222 -0.89 19.94 11.39
C GLY A 222 -0.57 19.29 12.73
N THR A 223 0.72 19.22 13.07
CA THR A 223 1.25 18.48 14.23
C THR A 223 1.37 19.31 15.51
N ASP A 224 0.88 20.55 15.50
CA ASP A 224 0.98 21.46 16.64
C ASP A 224 -0.34 21.57 17.41
N ARG A 225 -1.47 21.38 16.74
CA ARG A 225 -2.79 21.52 17.34
C ARG A 225 -3.74 20.50 16.77
N TYR A 226 -4.16 19.56 17.61
CA TYR A 226 -5.04 18.47 17.22
C TYR A 226 -5.74 17.81 18.40
N LEU A 227 -6.77 17.04 18.10
CA LEU A 227 -7.20 15.90 18.90
C LEU A 227 -7.33 14.67 18.00
N TYR A 228 -7.02 13.50 18.52
CA TYR A 228 -7.14 12.25 17.77
C TYR A 228 -7.57 11.09 18.65
N LEU A 229 -8.01 10.00 18.01
CA LEU A 229 -8.04 8.66 18.58
C LEU A 229 -7.27 7.71 17.65
N ALA A 230 -6.21 7.12 18.16
CA ALA A 230 -5.48 6.06 17.50
C ALA A 230 -6.05 4.69 17.90
N ALA A 231 -6.18 3.77 16.94
CA ALA A 231 -6.55 2.39 17.22
C ALA A 231 -5.52 1.69 18.12
N ARG A 232 -4.26 2.18 18.05
CA ARG A 232 -3.10 1.59 18.72
C ARG A 232 -1.99 2.62 18.92
N ASN A 233 -1.48 2.76 20.13
CA ASN A 233 -0.24 3.48 20.44
C ASN A 233 0.97 2.51 20.40
N GLN A 234 2.16 2.98 20.79
CA GLN A 234 3.36 2.14 20.85
C GLN A 234 3.23 0.92 21.78
N ALA A 235 2.41 1.01 22.82
CA ALA A 235 2.15 -0.07 23.78
C ALA A 235 1.07 -1.05 23.30
N GLY A 236 0.50 -0.86 22.10
CA GLY A 236 -0.48 -1.77 21.54
C GLY A 236 -1.94 -1.50 21.92
N VAL A 237 -2.23 -0.41 22.64
CA VAL A 237 -3.58 -0.07 23.16
C VAL A 237 -4.16 1.17 22.46
N PRO A 238 -5.48 1.35 22.37
CA PRO A 238 -6.06 2.57 21.79
C PRO A 238 -5.67 3.79 22.63
N ARG A 239 -5.43 4.92 21.96
CA ARG A 239 -5.02 6.16 22.63
C ARG A 239 -5.76 7.36 22.08
N PHE A 240 -6.36 8.13 22.97
CA PHE A 240 -6.84 9.47 22.66
C PHE A 240 -5.84 10.51 23.19
N ALA A 241 -5.66 11.61 22.46
CA ALA A 241 -4.96 12.78 22.98
C ALA A 241 -5.49 14.08 22.36
N VAL A 242 -5.32 15.19 23.08
CA VAL A 242 -5.58 16.55 22.62
C VAL A 242 -4.43 17.48 23.00
N THR A 243 -4.07 18.42 22.12
CA THR A 243 -2.98 19.38 22.33
C THR A 243 -3.18 20.68 21.54
N THR A 244 -2.58 21.77 22.03
CA THR A 244 -2.41 23.05 21.33
C THR A 244 -0.94 23.40 21.09
N SER A 245 -0.01 22.55 21.49
CA SER A 245 1.44 22.77 21.43
C SER A 245 2.23 21.54 20.95
N GLY A 246 1.58 20.63 20.25
CA GLY A 246 2.15 19.41 19.70
C GLY A 246 2.32 18.29 20.73
N ALA A 247 3.04 17.23 20.31
CA ALA A 247 3.12 15.95 21.03
C ALA A 247 3.59 16.07 22.49
N GLY A 248 4.52 16.98 22.77
CA GLY A 248 5.05 17.20 24.12
C GLY A 248 4.04 17.79 25.11
N GLY A 249 2.93 18.37 24.63
CA GLY A 249 1.88 18.99 25.43
C GLY A 249 0.56 18.20 25.46
N GLU A 250 0.55 16.95 25.00
CA GLU A 250 -0.66 16.13 24.92
C GLU A 250 -1.31 15.88 26.29
N GLN A 251 -2.63 16.09 26.37
CA GLN A 251 -3.49 15.57 27.43
C GLN A 251 -4.08 14.24 26.92
N GLY A 252 -3.55 13.12 27.43
CA GLY A 252 -3.82 11.78 26.88
C GLY A 252 -4.77 10.92 27.71
N LEU A 253 -5.28 9.88 27.05
CA LEU A 253 -6.02 8.75 27.60
C LEU A 253 -5.52 7.48 26.89
N ASP A 254 -4.86 6.58 27.61
CA ASP A 254 -4.43 5.28 27.09
C ASP A 254 -5.38 4.19 27.56
N GLY A 255 -5.86 3.37 26.62
CA GLY A 255 -6.64 2.17 26.93
C GLY A 255 -5.80 1.11 27.64
N THR A 256 -6.45 0.02 28.03
CA THR A 256 -5.84 -1.04 28.84
C THR A 256 -5.54 -2.32 28.07
N ALA A 257 -6.12 -2.50 26.89
CA ALA A 257 -5.97 -3.69 26.06
C ALA A 257 -6.00 -3.35 24.57
N ALA A 258 -5.38 -4.20 23.75
CA ALA A 258 -5.40 -4.07 22.30
C ALA A 258 -6.81 -4.30 21.75
N LEU A 259 -7.19 -3.53 20.72
CA LEU A 259 -8.41 -3.81 19.96
C LEU A 259 -8.22 -5.12 19.17
N PRO A 260 -9.17 -6.07 19.24
CA PRO A 260 -9.08 -7.31 18.47
C PRO A 260 -9.14 -7.02 16.97
N LEU A 261 -8.25 -7.66 16.19
CA LEU A 261 -8.31 -7.57 14.74
C LEU A 261 -9.52 -8.35 14.19
N ASN A 262 -10.09 -7.83 13.10
CA ASN A 262 -11.23 -8.40 12.39
C ASN A 262 -12.50 -8.56 13.27
N GLN A 263 -12.58 -7.84 14.39
CA GLN A 263 -13.73 -7.83 15.28
C GLN A 263 -14.19 -6.39 15.53
N TRP A 264 -15.51 -6.22 15.64
CA TRP A 264 -16.11 -4.91 15.91
C TRP A 264 -15.83 -4.48 17.34
N SER A 265 -15.35 -3.25 17.51
CA SER A 265 -15.20 -2.58 18.81
C SER A 265 -15.88 -1.22 18.76
N HIS A 266 -16.63 -0.91 19.82
CA HIS A 266 -17.18 0.42 20.03
C HIS A 266 -16.17 1.25 20.84
N LEU A 267 -15.84 2.45 20.38
CA LEU A 267 -15.00 3.39 21.12
C LEU A 267 -15.77 4.69 21.31
N ALA A 268 -15.68 5.26 22.52
CA ALA A 268 -16.19 6.59 22.79
C ALA A 268 -15.22 7.40 23.66
N VAL A 269 -15.10 8.70 23.39
CA VAL A 269 -14.35 9.65 24.21
C VAL A 269 -15.26 10.77 24.65
N THR A 270 -15.38 10.99 25.95
CA THR A 270 -16.11 12.12 26.54
C THR A 270 -15.14 13.14 27.10
N ILE A 271 -15.34 14.43 26.83
CA ILE A 271 -14.61 15.53 27.46
C ILE A 271 -15.61 16.53 28.02
N ALA A 272 -15.55 16.81 29.32
CA ALA A 272 -16.31 17.87 29.97
C ALA A 272 -15.69 18.24 31.32
N GLY A 273 -15.80 19.51 31.73
CA GLY A 273 -15.45 19.95 33.08
C GLY A 273 -14.02 19.63 33.51
N GLY A 274 -13.05 19.71 32.59
CA GLY A 274 -11.64 19.38 32.86
C GLY A 274 -11.34 17.87 32.91
N THR A 275 -12.29 17.01 32.56
CA THR A 275 -12.13 15.56 32.61
C THR A 275 -12.37 14.90 31.24
N GLY A 276 -11.44 14.04 30.85
CA GLY A 276 -11.56 13.12 29.72
C GLY A 276 -11.83 11.69 30.19
N THR A 277 -12.62 10.93 29.45
CA THR A 277 -12.79 9.48 29.68
C THR A 277 -12.86 8.75 28.33
N LEU A 278 -12.08 7.67 28.19
CA LEU A 278 -12.11 6.77 27.04
C LEU A 278 -12.89 5.51 27.44
N TYR A 279 -13.84 5.13 26.59
CA TYR A 279 -14.64 3.93 26.72
C TYR A 279 -14.34 2.97 25.57
N VAL A 280 -14.31 1.68 25.87
CA VAL A 280 -14.24 0.59 24.89
C VAL A 280 -15.34 -0.41 25.22
N ASN A 281 -16.20 -0.71 24.24
CA ASN A 281 -17.35 -1.61 24.37
C ASN A 281 -18.21 -1.30 25.60
N GLY A 282 -18.62 -0.04 25.73
CA GLY A 282 -19.44 0.43 26.86
C GLY A 282 -18.68 0.68 28.17
N THR A 283 -17.45 0.19 28.33
CA THR A 283 -16.71 0.23 29.61
C THR A 283 -15.66 1.33 29.62
N ALA A 284 -15.60 2.12 30.70
CA ALA A 284 -14.55 3.13 30.88
C ALA A 284 -13.19 2.45 31.12
N VAL A 285 -12.24 2.67 30.22
CA VAL A 285 -10.89 2.08 30.28
C VAL A 285 -9.81 3.08 30.66
N ALA A 286 -10.06 4.38 30.54
CA ALA A 286 -9.13 5.42 30.95
C ALA A 286 -9.87 6.67 31.40
N ARG A 287 -9.31 7.39 32.38
CA ARG A 287 -9.84 8.67 32.87
C ARG A 287 -8.69 9.62 33.18
N ASN A 288 -8.79 10.86 32.73
CA ASN A 288 -7.82 11.92 32.98
C ASN A 288 -8.56 13.14 33.52
N THR A 289 -8.32 13.50 34.78
CA THR A 289 -8.94 14.65 35.46
C THR A 289 -8.19 15.97 35.27
N ALA A 290 -7.13 15.97 34.45
CA ALA A 290 -6.36 17.14 34.06
C ALA A 290 -6.50 17.42 32.54
N MET A 291 -7.67 17.11 31.97
CA MET A 291 -7.98 17.35 30.55
C MET A 291 -8.72 18.68 30.38
N SER A 292 -7.97 19.78 30.42
CA SER A 292 -8.51 21.14 30.31
C SER A 292 -8.82 21.57 28.87
N LEU A 293 -8.25 20.92 27.86
CA LEU A 293 -8.48 21.26 26.45
C LEU A 293 -9.79 20.64 25.93
N THR A 294 -10.55 21.46 25.22
CA THR A 294 -11.83 21.09 24.58
C THR A 294 -11.78 21.44 23.09
N PRO A 295 -12.70 20.93 22.25
CA PRO A 295 -12.79 21.37 20.86
C PRO A 295 -12.87 22.89 20.71
N ALA A 296 -13.57 23.59 21.61
CA ALA A 296 -13.59 25.06 21.64
C ALA A 296 -12.19 25.69 21.75
N ALA A 297 -11.31 25.13 22.58
CA ALA A 297 -9.95 25.62 22.77
C ALA A 297 -9.04 25.41 21.54
N LEU A 298 -9.36 24.42 20.70
CA LEU A 298 -8.64 24.17 19.45
C LEU A 298 -9.06 25.14 18.32
N GLY A 299 -10.22 25.78 18.46
CA GLY A 299 -10.83 26.61 17.41
C GLY A 299 -11.15 25.80 16.15
N THR A 300 -11.28 26.49 15.02
CA THR A 300 -11.52 25.83 13.73
C THR A 300 -10.28 25.04 13.28
N LEU A 301 -10.49 23.77 12.94
CA LEU A 301 -9.45 22.84 12.48
C LEU A 301 -9.61 22.60 10.98
N LYS A 302 -8.48 22.54 10.26
CA LYS A 302 -8.48 22.41 8.79
C LYS A 302 -8.63 20.96 8.35
N ASN A 303 -7.98 20.06 9.09
CA ASN A 303 -7.91 18.64 8.78
C ASN A 303 -8.86 17.92 9.73
N ASN A 304 -9.93 17.32 9.21
CA ASN A 304 -10.93 16.64 10.03
C ASN A 304 -11.19 15.29 9.37
N TRP A 305 -10.52 14.25 9.85
CA TRP A 305 -10.42 12.99 9.11
C TRP A 305 -10.82 11.79 9.95
N LEU A 306 -11.41 10.80 9.30
CA LEU A 306 -11.43 9.42 9.78
C LEU A 306 -10.43 8.60 8.96
N GLY A 307 -9.56 7.85 9.65
CA GLY A 307 -8.62 6.95 8.99
C GLY A 307 -7.29 7.56 8.55
N ARG A 308 -7.01 8.85 8.83
CA ARG A 308 -5.78 9.54 8.44
C ARG A 308 -5.19 10.33 9.60
N SER A 309 -3.86 10.41 9.65
CA SER A 309 -3.11 11.20 10.65
C SER A 309 -2.64 12.55 10.12
N ASN A 310 -2.57 13.54 11.01
CA ASN A 310 -1.83 14.78 10.78
C ASN A 310 -0.31 14.54 10.72
N TYR A 311 0.20 13.43 11.25
CA TYR A 311 1.59 13.01 11.09
C TYR A 311 1.75 12.17 9.82
N SER A 312 2.52 12.67 8.86
CA SER A 312 2.69 12.02 7.55
C SER A 312 3.37 10.66 7.57
N ALA A 313 4.08 10.32 8.66
CA ALA A 313 4.72 9.03 8.85
C ALA A 313 3.76 7.94 9.34
N ASP A 314 2.61 8.33 9.90
CA ASP A 314 1.65 7.37 10.43
C ASP A 314 0.88 6.71 9.27
N PRO A 315 0.54 5.41 9.41
CA PRO A 315 -0.24 4.70 8.42
C PRO A 315 -1.69 5.18 8.40
N VAL A 316 -2.35 5.02 7.24
CA VAL A 316 -3.81 5.10 7.18
C VAL A 316 -4.44 3.94 7.95
N PHE A 317 -5.62 4.17 8.51
CA PHE A 317 -6.41 3.10 9.11
C PHE A 317 -6.83 2.07 8.06
N ALA A 318 -6.71 0.80 8.42
CA ALA A 318 -7.19 -0.31 7.61
C ALA A 318 -8.23 -1.10 8.40
N GLY A 319 -9.41 -1.24 7.80
CA GLY A 319 -10.59 -1.82 8.45
C GLY A 319 -11.86 -1.06 8.13
N ALA A 320 -12.92 -1.33 8.88
CA ALA A 320 -14.23 -0.75 8.63
C ALA A 320 -14.67 0.25 9.69
N PHE A 321 -15.51 1.21 9.29
CA PHE A 321 -16.18 2.19 10.14
C PHE A 321 -17.70 2.03 10.09
N GLU A 322 -18.36 2.26 11.21
CA GLU A 322 -19.82 2.28 11.33
C GLU A 322 -20.23 3.24 12.47
N GLU A 323 -21.41 3.87 12.36
CA GLU A 323 -22.03 4.68 13.42
C GLU A 323 -21.09 5.72 14.08
N PHE A 324 -20.44 6.59 13.27
CA PHE A 324 -19.67 7.72 13.81
C PHE A 324 -20.60 8.86 14.24
N ASN A 325 -20.56 9.20 15.52
CA ASN A 325 -21.43 10.21 16.12
C ASN A 325 -20.61 11.22 16.94
N VAL A 326 -20.99 12.50 16.82
CA VAL A 326 -20.39 13.62 17.56
C VAL A 326 -21.50 14.33 18.32
N PHE A 327 -21.38 14.39 19.65
CA PHE A 327 -22.33 15.04 20.55
C PHE A 327 -21.72 16.29 21.18
N SER A 328 -22.50 17.37 21.35
CA SER A 328 -22.09 18.63 21.98
C SER A 328 -21.99 18.60 23.51
N ARG A 329 -22.17 17.41 24.11
CA ARG A 329 -22.12 17.14 25.55
C ARG A 329 -21.33 15.87 25.85
N ALA A 330 -20.87 15.74 27.09
CA ALA A 330 -20.39 14.47 27.61
C ALA A 330 -21.58 13.54 27.89
N LEU A 331 -21.64 12.40 27.19
CA LEU A 331 -22.60 11.34 27.47
C LEU A 331 -22.22 10.63 28.79
N THR A 332 -23.24 10.13 29.48
CA THR A 332 -23.09 9.29 30.68
C THR A 332 -22.67 7.87 30.31
N ALA A 333 -22.14 7.10 31.27
CA ALA A 333 -21.76 5.71 31.04
C ALA A 333 -22.95 4.82 30.58
N ALA A 334 -24.16 5.12 31.06
CA ALA A 334 -25.37 4.41 30.65
C ALA A 334 -25.71 4.69 29.17
N GLU A 335 -25.64 5.95 28.76
CA GLU A 335 -25.82 6.38 27.36
C GLU A 335 -24.76 5.77 26.43
N ILE A 336 -23.50 5.70 26.88
CA ILE A 336 -22.43 5.02 26.12
C ILE A 336 -22.71 3.51 25.98
N THR A 337 -23.23 2.87 27.03
CA THR A 337 -23.63 1.45 26.98
C THR A 337 -24.79 1.21 26.02
N GLU A 338 -25.71 2.18 25.92
CA GLU A 338 -26.79 2.13 24.96
C GLU A 338 -26.29 2.22 23.51
N LEU A 339 -25.36 3.15 23.21
CA LEU A 339 -24.70 3.26 21.90
C LEU A 339 -23.83 2.03 21.54
N HIS A 340 -23.41 1.25 22.53
CA HIS A 340 -22.78 -0.05 22.30
C HIS A 340 -23.80 -1.16 21.96
N SER A 341 -25.06 -1.00 22.33
CA SER A 341 -26.09 -2.02 22.15
C SER A 341 -27.02 -1.75 20.97
N HIS A 342 -27.18 -0.47 20.60
CA HIS A 342 -28.10 0.01 19.59
C HIS A 342 -27.43 1.00 18.64
N ARG A 343 -28.02 1.21 17.46
CA ARG A 343 -27.67 2.36 16.61
C ARG A 343 -28.00 3.66 17.34
N ALA A 344 -27.29 4.73 17.03
CA ALA A 344 -27.57 6.03 17.64
C ALA A 344 -28.98 6.54 17.31
N ALA A 345 -29.53 6.16 16.15
CA ALA A 345 -30.90 6.49 15.77
C ALA A 345 -31.97 5.84 16.66
N ASP A 346 -31.66 4.71 17.29
CA ASP A 346 -32.58 3.91 18.11
C ASP A 346 -32.32 4.08 19.62
N ALA A 347 -31.18 4.67 19.99
CA ALA A 347 -30.83 4.96 21.37
C ALA A 347 -31.58 6.17 21.92
N SER A 348 -31.85 6.18 23.22
CA SER A 348 -32.47 7.30 23.94
C SER A 348 -31.66 8.60 23.87
N THR A 349 -30.34 8.49 23.64
CA THR A 349 -29.47 9.65 23.36
C THR A 349 -29.82 10.36 22.06
N GLY A 350 -30.44 9.64 21.12
CA GLY A 350 -30.55 10.03 19.72
C GLY A 350 -29.19 10.03 19.00
N ARG A 351 -29.24 10.49 17.74
CA ARG A 351 -28.07 10.73 16.89
C ARG A 351 -27.20 11.84 17.47
N GLY A 352 -25.91 11.85 17.09
CA GLY A 352 -25.02 12.97 17.39
C GLY A 352 -25.59 14.28 16.83
N ASP A 353 -25.74 15.30 17.68
CA ASP A 353 -26.29 16.60 17.32
C ASP A 353 -25.28 17.49 16.57
N LEU A 354 -23.98 17.19 16.69
CA LEU A 354 -22.95 17.86 15.92
C LEU A 354 -22.65 17.15 14.59
N ALA A 355 -22.69 15.82 14.56
CA ALA A 355 -22.60 15.04 13.33
C ALA A 355 -23.02 13.59 13.59
N SER A 356 -23.58 12.92 12.58
CA SER A 356 -23.94 11.50 12.66
C SER A 356 -23.80 10.84 11.29
N TYR A 357 -22.96 9.81 11.18
CA TYR A 357 -22.72 9.07 9.94
C TYR A 357 -22.89 7.57 10.21
N ALA A 358 -23.89 6.96 9.58
CA ALA A 358 -24.18 5.55 9.75
C ALA A 358 -23.18 4.63 9.01
N PHE A 359 -22.68 5.08 7.86
CA PHE A 359 -21.85 4.32 6.91
C PHE A 359 -22.59 3.15 6.22
N ASP A 360 -23.85 3.36 5.87
CA ASP A 360 -24.67 2.38 5.16
C ASP A 360 -24.54 2.47 3.61
N GLU A 361 -23.76 3.43 3.10
CA GLU A 361 -23.58 3.64 1.67
C GLU A 361 -22.88 2.47 0.98
N THR A 362 -23.47 1.99 -0.13
CA THR A 362 -22.92 0.88 -0.94
C THR A 362 -22.33 1.32 -2.28
N ALA A 363 -22.38 2.62 -2.57
CA ALA A 363 -21.91 3.22 -3.81
C ALA A 363 -21.58 4.71 -3.61
N GLY A 364 -20.89 5.31 -4.59
CA GLY A 364 -20.42 6.69 -4.48
C GLY A 364 -19.29 6.84 -3.47
N GLY A 365 -18.98 8.07 -3.10
CA GLY A 365 -17.89 8.41 -2.18
C GLY A 365 -18.31 9.46 -1.14
N THR A 366 -19.60 9.62 -0.88
CA THR A 366 -20.14 10.63 0.03
C THR A 366 -20.96 9.95 1.11
N PHE A 367 -20.75 10.35 2.36
CA PHE A 367 -21.48 9.84 3.51
C PHE A 367 -22.43 10.92 4.03
N ALA A 368 -23.71 10.57 4.15
CA ALA A 368 -24.73 11.52 4.55
C ALA A 368 -24.63 11.84 6.05
N ASP A 369 -24.71 13.12 6.39
CA ASP A 369 -24.83 13.57 7.78
C ASP A 369 -26.29 13.52 8.23
N ALA A 370 -26.54 12.69 9.22
CA ALA A 370 -27.83 12.38 9.80
C ALA A 370 -28.17 13.25 11.02
N SER A 371 -27.30 14.19 11.42
CA SER A 371 -27.52 15.14 12.52
C SER A 371 -28.48 16.29 12.17
N GLY A 372 -28.72 16.52 10.87
CA GLY A 372 -29.50 17.66 10.38
C GLY A 372 -28.68 18.92 10.07
N ARG A 373 -27.35 18.88 10.23
CA ARG A 373 -26.45 20.02 9.94
C ARG A 373 -25.93 20.05 8.49
N GLY A 374 -26.22 19.03 7.69
CA GLY A 374 -25.86 18.97 6.28
C GLY A 374 -24.35 18.80 6.04
N LEU A 375 -23.63 18.21 7.00
CA LEU A 375 -22.18 18.06 6.96
C LEU A 375 -21.75 16.80 6.19
N ALA A 376 -22.17 16.65 4.92
CA ALA A 376 -21.80 15.47 4.13
C ALA A 376 -20.27 15.25 4.09
N ALA A 377 -19.83 14.04 4.46
CA ALA A 377 -18.42 13.66 4.45
C ALA A 377 -18.04 13.00 3.12
N THR A 378 -16.76 13.00 2.76
CA THR A 378 -16.32 12.48 1.46
C THR A 378 -15.15 11.51 1.61
N LEU A 379 -15.21 10.36 0.96
CA LEU A 379 -14.09 9.43 0.81
C LEU A 379 -13.03 10.06 -0.11
N ARG A 380 -11.78 10.10 0.34
CA ARG A 380 -10.65 10.71 -0.36
C ARG A 380 -9.46 9.76 -0.38
N ARG A 381 -8.48 10.07 -1.24
CA ARG A 381 -7.17 9.42 -1.26
C ARG A 381 -6.11 10.36 -0.69
N THR A 382 -5.10 9.84 0.00
CA THR A 382 -4.06 10.67 0.63
C THR A 382 -3.28 11.53 -0.36
N TRP A 383 -3.21 11.11 -1.62
CA TRP A 383 -2.54 11.81 -2.72
C TRP A 383 -3.45 12.75 -3.53
N GLY A 384 -4.72 12.91 -3.11
CA GLY A 384 -5.66 13.85 -3.69
C GLY A 384 -6.49 13.28 -4.82
N GLY A 385 -6.57 14.01 -5.93
CA GLY A 385 -7.48 13.74 -7.04
C GLY A 385 -7.14 12.47 -7.83
N PRO A 386 -7.98 12.15 -8.84
CA PRO A 386 -7.75 11.03 -9.73
C PRO A 386 -6.34 11.01 -10.35
N SER A 387 -5.77 9.82 -10.46
CA SER A 387 -4.47 9.61 -11.09
C SER A 387 -4.51 9.84 -12.60
N HIS A 388 -3.34 10.07 -13.19
CA HIS A 388 -3.21 10.20 -14.63
C HIS A 388 -3.83 8.99 -15.38
N PRO A 389 -4.46 9.17 -16.56
CA PRO A 389 -5.12 8.09 -17.31
C PRO A 389 -4.28 6.83 -17.56
N GLY A 390 -2.97 7.01 -17.67
CA GLY A 390 -1.99 5.95 -17.89
C GLY A 390 -1.36 5.35 -16.62
N PHE A 391 -1.68 5.87 -15.43
CA PHE A 391 -1.06 5.41 -14.19
C PHE A 391 -1.55 4.02 -13.78
N LEU A 392 -0.61 3.09 -13.55
CA LEU A 392 -0.87 1.77 -13.02
C LEU A 392 0.29 1.34 -12.12
N ALA A 393 0.02 1.19 -10.83
CA ALA A 393 0.98 0.71 -9.84
C ALA A 393 0.25 0.11 -8.61
N THR A 394 1.03 -0.48 -7.71
CA THR A 394 0.58 -1.11 -6.45
C THR A 394 0.76 -0.20 -5.22
N TYR A 395 0.99 1.08 -5.46
CA TYR A 395 1.16 2.13 -4.45
C TYR A 395 0.90 3.50 -5.12
N PRO A 396 0.78 4.58 -4.34
CA PRO A 396 0.38 5.90 -4.86
C PRO A 396 1.42 6.55 -5.76
N GLU A 397 0.98 7.53 -6.57
CA GLU A 397 1.90 8.38 -7.37
C GLU A 397 2.92 9.15 -6.51
N THR A 398 2.66 9.30 -5.20
CA THR A 398 3.56 9.99 -4.28
C THR A 398 4.95 9.36 -4.22
N GLN A 399 5.08 8.04 -4.34
CA GLN A 399 6.41 7.41 -4.37
C GLN A 399 7.25 7.87 -5.57
N PHE A 400 6.61 8.12 -6.71
CA PHE A 400 7.29 8.67 -7.89
C PHE A 400 7.64 10.14 -7.66
N ILE A 401 6.71 10.94 -7.12
CA ILE A 401 6.94 12.35 -6.77
C ILE A 401 8.11 12.50 -5.79
N ASP A 402 8.16 11.67 -4.75
CA ASP A 402 9.20 11.72 -3.72
C ASP A 402 10.57 11.33 -4.30
N LEU A 403 10.62 10.32 -5.18
CA LEU A 403 11.86 9.97 -5.89
C LEU A 403 12.35 11.13 -6.77
N GLU A 404 11.45 11.73 -7.55
CA GLU A 404 11.74 12.79 -8.51
C GLU A 404 12.17 14.09 -7.84
N SER A 405 11.50 14.44 -6.74
CA SER A 405 11.78 15.64 -5.97
C SER A 405 13.03 15.51 -5.10
N ARG A 406 13.56 14.29 -4.91
CA ARG A 406 14.76 14.00 -4.09
C ARG A 406 14.62 14.48 -2.64
N THR A 407 13.38 14.58 -2.16
CA THR A 407 13.04 15.05 -0.81
C THR A 407 13.42 14.05 0.27
N THR A 408 13.76 12.81 -0.09
CA THR A 408 14.25 11.81 0.86
C THR A 408 15.27 10.85 0.22
N SER A 409 16.28 10.46 1.00
CA SER A 409 17.19 9.34 0.69
C SER A 409 16.80 8.06 1.43
N ASP A 410 15.64 8.05 2.09
CA ASP A 410 15.17 6.94 2.91
C ASP A 410 14.54 5.84 2.05
N TYR A 411 15.30 4.75 1.84
CA TYR A 411 14.87 3.60 1.04
C TYR A 411 13.65 2.88 1.61
N THR A 412 13.34 3.11 2.90
CA THR A 412 12.17 2.56 3.57
C THR A 412 10.88 3.28 3.14
N LYS A 413 10.99 4.48 2.57
CA LYS A 413 9.88 5.28 2.02
C LYS A 413 9.75 5.18 0.51
N VAL A 414 10.88 5.23 -0.19
CA VAL A 414 10.95 5.18 -1.65
C VAL A 414 12.14 4.35 -2.05
N TRP A 415 11.92 3.29 -2.84
CA TRP A 415 13.02 2.45 -3.31
C TRP A 415 13.21 2.48 -4.82
N ALA A 416 12.40 1.74 -5.58
CA ALA A 416 12.60 1.61 -7.02
C ALA A 416 11.28 1.69 -7.80
N PRO A 417 10.49 2.78 -7.67
CA PRO A 417 9.15 2.83 -8.24
C PRO A 417 9.14 2.70 -9.77
N TYR A 418 10.04 3.41 -10.48
CA TYR A 418 10.21 3.27 -11.93
C TYR A 418 10.69 1.87 -12.36
N TYR A 419 11.45 1.15 -11.52
CA TYR A 419 11.84 -0.22 -11.80
C TYR A 419 10.62 -1.15 -11.76
N THR A 420 9.80 -1.07 -10.72
CA THR A 420 8.60 -1.92 -10.67
C THR A 420 7.62 -1.61 -11.81
N ALA A 421 7.47 -0.32 -12.17
CA ALA A 421 6.68 0.10 -13.32
C ALA A 421 7.20 -0.50 -14.63
N HIS A 422 8.51 -0.56 -14.82
CA HIS A 422 9.11 -1.17 -16.01
C HIS A 422 8.86 -2.69 -16.07
N LYS A 423 8.85 -3.39 -14.93
CA LYS A 423 8.53 -4.82 -14.89
C LYS A 423 7.09 -5.09 -15.28
N ILE A 424 6.17 -4.29 -14.76
CA ILE A 424 4.74 -4.38 -15.12
C ILE A 424 4.56 -4.09 -16.61
N LEU A 425 5.15 -2.99 -17.11
CA LEU A 425 5.14 -2.64 -18.53
C LEU A 425 5.66 -3.80 -19.40
N ARG A 426 6.80 -4.39 -19.03
CA ARG A 426 7.38 -5.50 -19.79
C ARG A 426 6.46 -6.72 -19.82
N GLY A 427 5.88 -7.09 -18.69
CA GLY A 427 4.93 -8.19 -18.60
C GLY A 427 3.68 -7.97 -19.47
N LEU A 428 3.16 -6.74 -19.52
CA LEU A 428 2.02 -6.39 -20.37
C LEU A 428 2.36 -6.46 -21.88
N LEU A 429 3.55 -6.02 -22.28
CA LEU A 429 4.01 -6.17 -23.66
C LEU A 429 4.20 -7.63 -24.05
N ASP A 430 4.78 -8.45 -23.17
CA ASP A 430 4.91 -9.88 -23.40
C ASP A 430 3.52 -10.56 -23.49
N ALA A 431 2.57 -10.16 -22.64
CA ALA A 431 1.19 -10.63 -22.70
C ALA A 431 0.52 -10.30 -24.05
N TYR A 432 0.61 -9.05 -24.51
CA TYR A 432 0.09 -8.64 -25.83
C TYR A 432 0.74 -9.47 -26.94
N THR A 433 2.07 -9.52 -27.01
CA THR A 433 2.76 -10.26 -28.09
C THR A 433 2.49 -11.77 -28.09
N ALA A 434 2.10 -12.34 -26.93
CA ALA A 434 1.77 -13.74 -26.83
C ALA A 434 0.30 -14.05 -27.18
N THR A 435 -0.63 -13.11 -27.00
CA THR A 435 -2.08 -13.37 -27.02
C THR A 435 -2.90 -12.44 -27.93
N ASP A 436 -2.31 -11.38 -28.46
CA ASP A 436 -2.98 -10.31 -29.21
C ASP A 436 -4.13 -9.62 -28.43
N ASP A 437 -4.06 -9.63 -27.09
CA ASP A 437 -5.03 -8.93 -26.23
C ASP A 437 -4.75 -7.41 -26.23
N ASP A 438 -5.51 -6.67 -27.03
CA ASP A 438 -5.40 -5.20 -27.17
C ASP A 438 -5.46 -4.43 -25.85
N ARG A 439 -6.14 -4.98 -24.82
CA ARG A 439 -6.18 -4.35 -23.49
C ARG A 439 -4.80 -4.32 -22.86
N ALA A 440 -3.97 -5.33 -23.08
CA ALA A 440 -2.59 -5.38 -22.58
C ALA A 440 -1.73 -4.30 -23.24
N LEU A 441 -1.90 -4.08 -24.56
CA LEU A 441 -1.22 -3.02 -25.28
C LEU A 441 -1.68 -1.62 -24.85
N ASP A 442 -2.97 -1.43 -24.64
CA ASP A 442 -3.54 -0.19 -24.14
C ASP A 442 -3.03 0.14 -22.71
N LEU A 443 -2.97 -0.85 -21.82
CA LEU A 443 -2.34 -0.72 -20.50
C LEU A 443 -0.86 -0.29 -20.62
N ALA A 444 -0.07 -1.01 -21.42
CA ALA A 444 1.34 -0.72 -21.64
C ALA A 444 1.57 0.68 -22.22
N SER A 445 0.83 1.04 -23.26
CA SER A 445 0.93 2.35 -23.92
C SER A 445 0.56 3.49 -22.97
N GLY A 446 -0.51 3.32 -22.18
CA GLY A 446 -0.89 4.30 -21.17
C GLY A 446 0.21 4.49 -20.11
N MET A 447 0.84 3.41 -19.64
CA MET A 447 1.97 3.51 -18.71
C MET A 447 3.14 4.28 -19.31
N CYS A 448 3.45 4.06 -20.59
CA CYS A 448 4.47 4.83 -21.32
C CYS A 448 4.12 6.32 -21.39
N ASP A 449 2.88 6.67 -21.75
CA ASP A 449 2.42 8.06 -21.80
C ASP A 449 2.53 8.75 -20.44
N TRP A 450 2.12 8.05 -19.38
CA TRP A 450 2.24 8.56 -18.01
C TRP A 450 3.70 8.78 -17.61
N MET A 451 4.57 7.78 -17.77
CA MET A 451 5.98 7.91 -17.41
C MET A 451 6.66 9.02 -18.21
N TYR A 452 6.38 9.12 -19.51
CA TYR A 452 6.88 10.20 -20.36
C TYR A 452 6.43 11.57 -19.83
N SER A 453 5.14 11.73 -19.52
CA SER A 453 4.57 13.00 -19.02
C SER A 453 5.23 13.54 -17.74
N ARG A 454 5.82 12.63 -16.94
CA ARG A 454 6.57 12.95 -15.72
C ARG A 454 8.03 13.20 -16.03
N LEU A 455 8.70 12.20 -16.59
CA LEU A 455 10.15 12.20 -16.78
C LEU A 455 10.61 13.27 -17.78
N SER A 456 9.80 13.63 -18.78
CA SER A 456 10.15 14.65 -19.77
C SER A 456 10.24 16.06 -19.19
N LYS A 457 9.76 16.28 -17.96
CA LYS A 457 9.79 17.56 -17.25
C LYS A 457 10.97 17.69 -16.30
N LEU A 458 11.72 16.60 -16.06
CA LEU A 458 12.81 16.58 -15.10
C LEU A 458 14.12 17.00 -15.78
N PRO A 459 14.97 17.81 -15.11
CA PRO A 459 16.30 18.11 -15.61
C PRO A 459 17.14 16.84 -15.77
N GLU A 460 17.95 16.77 -16.82
CA GLU A 460 18.86 15.64 -17.10
C GLU A 460 19.73 15.28 -15.89
N ALA A 461 20.25 16.28 -15.17
CA ALA A 461 21.04 16.06 -13.96
C ALA A 461 20.23 15.37 -12.84
N THR A 462 18.93 15.64 -12.74
CA THR A 462 18.03 14.96 -11.80
C THR A 462 17.81 13.51 -12.22
N LEU A 463 17.54 13.27 -13.52
CA LEU A 463 17.40 11.92 -14.06
C LEU A 463 18.64 11.06 -13.82
N GLN A 464 19.83 11.60 -14.11
CA GLN A 464 21.10 10.91 -13.86
C GLN A 464 21.31 10.56 -12.39
N ARG A 465 20.97 11.45 -11.46
CA ARG A 465 21.06 11.17 -10.02
C ARG A 465 20.03 10.14 -9.57
N MET A 466 18.79 10.21 -10.08
CA MET A 466 17.75 9.21 -9.78
C MET A 466 18.22 7.80 -10.19
N TRP A 467 18.83 7.67 -11.36
CA TRP A 467 19.32 6.39 -11.87
C TRP A 467 20.64 5.94 -11.24
N GLY A 468 21.52 6.87 -10.85
CA GLY A 468 22.82 6.56 -10.26
C GLY A 468 22.82 6.22 -8.76
N SER A 469 21.74 6.51 -8.02
CA SER A 469 21.74 6.46 -6.54
C SER A 469 21.18 5.19 -5.90
N SER A 470 20.88 4.15 -6.66
CA SER A 470 20.35 2.89 -6.11
C SER A 470 20.95 1.66 -6.81
N PRO A 471 21.28 0.55 -6.12
CA PRO A 471 21.72 -0.70 -6.76
C PRO A 471 20.67 -1.33 -7.70
N ALA A 472 19.38 -1.10 -7.42
CA ALA A 472 18.29 -1.45 -8.34
C ALA A 472 18.15 -0.41 -9.47
N ALA A 473 18.46 0.86 -9.19
CA ALA A 473 18.45 1.94 -10.16
C ALA A 473 19.63 1.85 -11.14
N SER A 474 20.77 1.24 -10.78
CA SER A 474 21.85 0.95 -11.74
C SER A 474 21.43 -0.10 -12.79
N SER A 475 20.55 -1.05 -12.42
CA SER A 475 19.88 -1.94 -13.38
C SER A 475 18.78 -1.24 -14.21
N ALA A 476 18.19 -0.16 -13.68
CA ALA A 476 17.30 0.74 -14.42
C ALA A 476 18.08 1.78 -15.28
N ALA A 477 19.31 2.11 -14.90
CA ALA A 477 20.19 3.05 -15.59
C ALA A 477 20.72 2.47 -16.91
N SER A 478 20.90 1.14 -16.96
CA SER A 478 21.14 0.43 -18.22
C SER A 478 19.89 0.37 -19.12
N SER A 479 18.70 0.63 -18.56
CA SER A 479 17.41 0.70 -19.26
C SER A 479 16.84 2.13 -19.22
N ARG A 480 17.54 3.11 -19.81
CA ARG A 480 17.04 4.50 -19.92
C ARG A 480 15.54 4.52 -20.30
N PRO A 481 14.62 4.92 -19.39
CA PRO A 481 13.19 4.98 -19.71
C PRO A 481 12.87 5.97 -20.84
N SER A 482 13.71 7.00 -21.00
CA SER A 482 13.66 7.92 -22.13
C SER A 482 13.93 7.24 -23.49
N ALA A 483 14.57 6.07 -23.53
CA ALA A 483 14.73 5.24 -24.73
C ALA A 483 13.57 4.23 -24.92
N ILE A 484 12.75 4.00 -23.90
CA ILE A 484 11.55 3.14 -23.95
C ILE A 484 10.37 3.88 -24.57
N CYS A 485 10.26 5.20 -24.35
CA CYS A 485 9.09 5.99 -24.73
C CYS A 485 9.47 7.19 -25.63
N THR A 486 9.99 6.94 -26.84
CA THR A 486 10.12 8.01 -27.85
C THR A 486 8.91 7.98 -28.80
N ARG A 487 8.14 9.07 -28.84
CA ARG A 487 7.15 9.30 -29.90
C ARG A 487 7.90 9.54 -31.22
N SER A 488 7.72 8.65 -32.19
CA SER A 488 8.16 8.93 -33.56
C SER A 488 7.22 9.97 -34.19
N PRO A 489 7.73 11.05 -34.83
CA PRO A 489 6.87 12.02 -35.50
C PRO A 489 6.21 11.34 -36.71
N ALA A 490 4.87 11.34 -36.72
CA ALA A 490 4.04 10.64 -37.67
C ALA A 490 4.38 10.94 -39.14
N ARG A 491 4.53 9.90 -39.96
CA ARG A 491 4.17 9.94 -41.38
C ARG A 491 2.77 9.34 -41.52
N PRO A 492 1.87 9.97 -42.29
CA PRO A 492 0.54 9.40 -42.48
C PRO A 492 0.69 8.11 -43.31
N ASN A 493 0.00 7.05 -42.85
CA ASN A 493 -0.31 5.84 -43.61
C ASN A 493 0.66 4.64 -43.57
N THR A 494 1.25 4.30 -42.41
CA THR A 494 1.69 2.91 -42.14
C THR A 494 1.48 2.53 -40.67
N SER A 495 0.95 1.34 -40.43
CA SER A 495 0.68 0.71 -39.12
C SER A 495 1.97 0.28 -38.39
N ARG A 496 2.87 1.23 -38.07
CA ARG A 496 4.09 0.95 -37.29
C ARG A 496 4.15 1.78 -36.00
N TRP A 497 4.29 1.03 -34.92
CA TRP A 497 4.60 1.34 -33.53
C TRP A 497 5.39 2.64 -33.26
N PRO A 498 5.24 3.26 -32.08
CA PRO A 498 6.37 3.97 -31.47
C PRO A 498 7.50 2.96 -31.31
N SER A 499 8.70 3.26 -31.81
CA SER A 499 9.83 2.36 -31.72
C SER A 499 10.29 2.20 -30.26
N CYS A 500 9.73 1.23 -29.54
CA CYS A 500 10.41 0.62 -28.39
C CYS A 500 11.67 -0.06 -28.95
N SER A 501 12.82 0.57 -28.74
CA SER A 501 14.10 -0.01 -29.15
C SER A 501 14.26 -1.42 -28.55
N THR A 502 14.44 -2.40 -29.43
CA THR A 502 14.81 -3.76 -29.07
C THR A 502 16.16 -3.73 -28.36
N TRP A 503 16.18 -4.24 -27.13
CA TRP A 503 17.39 -4.52 -26.36
C TRP A 503 18.26 -5.56 -27.09
N THR A 504 19.46 -5.16 -27.53
CA THR A 504 20.61 -6.08 -27.66
C THR A 504 21.53 -5.79 -26.48
N GLY A 505 21.81 -6.82 -25.68
CA GLY A 505 22.59 -6.74 -24.45
C GLY A 505 24.08 -6.51 -24.64
#